data_AF-A0A7T4QXD8-F1
#
_entry.id   AF-A0A7T4QXD8-F1
#
_cell.length_a   1.000
_cell.length_b   1.000
_cell.length_c   1.000
_cell.angle_alpha   90.00
_cell.angle_beta   90.00
_cell.angle_gamma   90.00
#
_symmetry.space_group_name_H-M   'P 1'
#
loop_
_entity.id
_entity.type
_entity.pdbx_description
1 polymer ?
#
loop_
_entity_poly.entity_id
_entity_poly.type
_entity_poly.pdbx_seq_one_letter_code
_entity_poly.pdbx_strand_id
1 'polypeptide(L)'
;MSQALTVPLYGEGQQQVIEEYNMTTLESGERLPWFLIPEVKISKPRIWTSEDAKKQYLRLRRNVLRVLPYAIFAQKRYDQLDRELALVSDKKEQKKLIETCENEVKSMFNREIKNMSITQGKILIKLIDRQTGHSSYEMVKQMKGGLSAFLYQGVAKIFGHNLKSTYEPREDFEIENIIREFQKTRRDPQYF
;
A
#
# COMPACT_ATOMS: atom_id res chain seq x y z
N MET A 1 33.35 -15.26 26.66
CA MET A 1 32.09 -14.88 27.32
C MET A 1 31.57 -13.65 26.60
N SER A 2 30.38 -13.71 26.00
CA SER A 2 29.74 -12.51 25.45
C SER A 2 29.46 -11.55 26.60
N GLN A 3 29.87 -10.29 26.46
CA GLN A 3 29.60 -9.26 27.45
C GLN A 3 28.12 -8.91 27.37
N ALA A 4 27.39 -8.96 28.49
CA ALA A 4 25.97 -8.62 28.48
C ALA A 4 25.75 -7.20 27.91
N LEU A 5 24.86 -7.07 26.94
CA LEU A 5 24.57 -5.81 26.27
C LEU A 5 23.38 -5.13 26.94
N THR A 6 23.56 -3.91 27.42
CA THR A 6 22.46 -3.11 27.95
C THR A 6 21.81 -2.31 26.84
N VAL A 7 20.51 -2.55 26.60
CA VAL A 7 19.77 -1.85 25.54
C VAL A 7 19.42 -0.44 26.00
N PRO A 8 19.54 0.59 25.14
CA PRO A 8 19.06 1.93 25.47
C PRO A 8 17.54 1.90 25.71
N LEU A 9 17.11 2.39 26.87
CA LEU A 9 15.69 2.52 27.23
C LEU A 9 15.17 3.88 26.74
N TYR A 10 14.11 3.85 25.94
CA TYR A 10 13.39 5.05 25.51
C TYR A 10 11.97 5.03 26.08
N GLY A 11 11.63 6.02 26.91
CA GLY A 11 10.32 6.12 27.55
C GLY A 11 10.23 5.40 28.90
N GLU A 12 9.01 5.04 29.32
CA GLU A 12 8.75 4.33 30.57
C GLU A 12 8.98 2.82 30.41
N GLY A 13 9.61 2.17 31.40
CA GLY A 13 9.87 0.73 31.40
C GLY A 13 11.11 0.34 32.20
N GLN A 14 11.43 -0.96 32.23
CA GLN A 14 12.68 -1.46 32.82
C GLN A 14 13.74 -1.63 31.74
N GLN A 15 14.98 -1.27 32.06
CA GLN A 15 16.12 -1.42 31.18
C GLN A 15 16.39 -2.91 30.93
N GLN A 16 16.42 -3.30 29.66
CA GLN A 16 16.66 -4.68 29.27
C GLN A 16 18.16 -4.95 29.10
N VAL A 17 18.60 -6.06 29.69
CA VAL A 17 19.94 -6.61 29.51
C VAL A 17 19.80 -7.87 28.68
N ILE A 18 20.52 -7.92 27.56
CA ILE A 18 20.51 -9.05 26.63
C ILE A 18 21.85 -9.79 26.76
N GLU A 19 21.78 -11.07 27.12
CA GLU A 19 22.96 -11.94 27.28
C GLU A 19 23.39 -12.60 25.95
N GLU A 20 22.45 -12.77 25.01
CA GLU A 20 22.66 -13.38 23.70
C GLU A 20 22.24 -12.44 22.57
N TYR A 21 23.18 -12.09 21.69
CA TYR A 21 22.95 -11.20 20.55
C TYR A 21 23.78 -11.64 19.35
N ASN A 22 23.29 -11.32 18.15
CA ASN A 22 24.00 -11.66 16.93
C ASN A 22 25.18 -10.71 16.73
N MET A 23 26.25 -11.21 16.10
CA MET A 23 27.44 -10.42 15.77
C MET A 23 27.60 -10.30 14.26
N THR A 24 28.10 -9.17 13.81
CA THR A 24 28.63 -8.98 12.46
C THR A 24 30.10 -8.57 12.52
N THR A 25 30.86 -8.85 11.46
CA THR A 25 32.26 -8.44 11.35
C THR A 25 32.37 -7.43 10.21
N LEU A 26 32.90 -6.25 10.49
CA LEU A 26 33.13 -5.20 9.50
C LEU A 26 34.35 -5.54 8.64
N GLU A 27 34.49 -4.89 7.49
CA GLU A 27 35.68 -4.99 6.63
C GLU A 27 36.96 -4.55 7.36
N SER A 28 36.84 -3.70 8.38
CA SER A 28 37.91 -3.28 9.29
C SER A 28 38.37 -4.39 10.27
N GLY A 29 37.65 -5.53 10.34
CA GLY A 29 37.91 -6.61 11.30
C GLY A 29 37.23 -6.43 12.67
N GLU A 30 36.58 -5.28 12.90
CA GLU A 30 35.82 -5.01 14.13
C GLU A 30 34.54 -5.86 14.19
N ARG A 31 34.22 -6.40 15.38
CA ARG A 31 33.02 -7.21 15.61
C ARG A 31 31.97 -6.39 16.35
N LEU A 32 30.81 -6.16 15.72
CA LEU A 32 29.71 -5.39 16.29
C LEU A 32 28.49 -6.25 16.59
N PRO A 33 27.83 -6.05 17.74
CA PRO A 33 26.53 -6.63 18.01
C PRO A 33 25.46 -6.00 17.11
N TRP A 34 24.52 -6.81 16.65
CA TRP A 34 23.30 -6.33 16.04
C TRP A 34 22.10 -7.12 16.57
N PHE A 35 20.98 -6.42 16.71
CA PHE A 35 19.72 -7.01 17.13
C PHE A 35 18.59 -6.41 16.30
N LEU A 36 17.55 -7.20 16.05
CA LEU A 36 16.34 -6.72 15.41
C LEU A 36 15.58 -5.87 16.42
N ILE A 37 15.37 -4.60 16.12
CA ILE A 37 14.44 -3.77 16.87
C ILE A 37 13.02 -4.21 16.48
N PRO A 38 12.22 -4.76 17.41
CA PRO A 38 10.85 -5.14 17.07
C PRO A 38 10.04 -3.89 16.71
N GLU A 39 9.26 -3.97 15.65
CA GLU A 39 8.33 -2.90 15.28
C GLU A 39 7.23 -2.80 16.35
N VAL A 40 7.25 -1.73 17.16
CA VAL A 40 6.20 -1.47 18.15
C VAL A 40 5.08 -0.67 17.49
N LYS A 41 3.88 -1.26 17.41
CA LYS A 41 2.69 -0.60 16.85
C LYS A 41 1.89 0.09 17.93
N ILE A 42 2.07 1.39 18.08
CA ILE A 42 1.25 2.22 18.96
C ILE A 42 -0.10 2.47 18.27
N SER A 43 -1.19 2.03 18.88
CA SER A 43 -2.54 2.34 18.42
C SER A 43 -3.37 2.93 19.55
N LYS A 44 -4.00 4.07 19.30
CA LYS A 44 -4.98 4.66 20.21
C LYS A 44 -6.36 4.05 19.93
N PRO A 45 -7.12 3.60 20.95
CA PRO A 45 -8.51 3.19 20.74
C PRO A 45 -9.30 4.36 20.16
N ARG A 46 -10.12 4.10 19.14
CA ARG A 46 -10.88 5.15 18.46
C ARG A 46 -12.06 5.58 19.33
N ILE A 47 -12.09 6.85 19.68
CA ILE A 47 -13.19 7.50 20.39
C ILE A 47 -13.98 8.32 19.38
N TRP A 48 -15.28 8.08 19.27
CA TRP A 48 -16.16 8.77 18.33
C TRP A 48 -16.66 10.08 18.94
N THR A 49 -16.51 11.18 18.20
CA THR A 49 -17.06 12.49 18.60
C THR A 49 -18.59 12.51 18.53
N SER A 50 -19.19 11.74 17.63
CA SER A 50 -20.63 11.61 17.46
C SER A 50 -21.03 10.30 16.75
N GLU A 51 -22.31 9.92 16.85
CA GLU A 51 -22.85 8.76 16.13
C GLU A 51 -22.80 8.95 14.60
N ASP A 52 -22.92 10.19 14.12
CA ASP A 52 -22.81 10.48 12.69
C ASP A 52 -21.38 10.31 12.18
N ALA A 53 -20.37 10.71 12.95
CA ALA A 53 -18.97 10.47 12.62
C ALA A 53 -18.68 8.96 12.49
N LYS A 54 -19.24 8.17 13.42
CA LYS A 54 -19.16 6.70 13.36
C LYS A 54 -19.83 6.13 12.12
N LYS A 55 -21.04 6.57 11.77
CA LYS A 55 -21.74 6.14 10.55
C LYS A 55 -20.97 6.49 9.28
N GLN A 56 -20.38 7.69 9.20
CA GLN A 56 -19.56 8.11 8.06
C GLN A 56 -18.33 7.21 7.90
N TYR A 57 -17.62 6.92 8.99
CA TYR A 57 -16.49 6.00 8.96
C TYR A 57 -16.90 4.59 8.52
N LEU A 58 -17.99 4.04 9.05
CA LEU A 58 -18.45 2.69 8.67
C LEU A 58 -18.82 2.61 7.18
N ARG A 59 -19.41 3.68 6.62
CA ARG A 59 -19.67 3.79 5.18
C ARG A 59 -18.37 3.82 4.38
N LEU A 60 -17.38 4.59 4.81
CA LEU A 60 -16.05 4.63 4.19
C LEU A 60 -15.38 3.25 4.25
N ARG A 61 -15.32 2.63 5.44
CA ARG A 61 -14.77 1.28 5.66
C ARG A 61 -15.39 0.26 4.72
N ARG A 62 -16.73 0.24 4.62
CA ARG A 62 -17.43 -0.64 3.68
C ARG A 62 -17.01 -0.40 2.23
N ASN A 63 -16.91 0.87 1.80
CA ASN A 63 -16.52 1.21 0.43
C ASN A 63 -15.06 0.82 0.14
N VAL A 64 -14.14 1.10 1.06
CA VAL A 64 -12.72 0.73 0.96
C VAL A 64 -12.57 -0.79 0.85
N LEU A 65 -13.19 -1.55 1.75
CA LEU A 65 -13.11 -3.01 1.73
C LEU A 65 -13.72 -3.62 0.46
N ARG A 66 -14.75 -3.00 -0.10
CA ARG A 66 -15.35 -3.46 -1.36
C ARG A 66 -14.41 -3.28 -2.56
N VAL A 67 -13.61 -2.22 -2.58
CA VAL A 67 -12.72 -1.94 -3.73
C VAL A 67 -11.31 -2.50 -3.56
N LEU A 68 -10.91 -2.82 -2.33
CA LEU A 68 -9.57 -3.28 -1.98
C LEU A 68 -9.09 -4.50 -2.79
N PRO A 69 -9.90 -5.54 -3.06
CA PRO A 69 -9.45 -6.69 -3.86
C PRO A 69 -8.96 -6.30 -5.27
N TYR A 70 -9.59 -5.30 -5.89
CA TYR A 70 -9.22 -4.82 -7.22
C TYR A 70 -7.94 -4.00 -7.19
N ALA A 71 -7.74 -3.21 -6.14
CA ALA A 71 -6.49 -2.50 -5.91
C ALA A 71 -5.32 -3.48 -5.67
N ILE A 72 -5.55 -4.56 -4.91
CA ILE A 72 -4.57 -5.63 -4.71
C ILE A 72 -4.26 -6.33 -6.03
N PHE A 73 -5.26 -6.58 -6.88
CA PHE A 73 -5.03 -7.14 -8.21
C PHE A 73 -4.10 -6.25 -9.03
N ALA A 74 -4.39 -4.95 -9.11
CA ALA A 74 -3.55 -4.00 -9.83
C ALA A 74 -2.12 -3.98 -9.26
N GLN A 75 -1.98 -3.93 -7.93
CA GLN A 75 -0.67 -4.01 -7.26
C GLN A 75 0.12 -5.25 -7.71
N LYS A 76 -0.49 -6.43 -7.68
CA LYS A 76 0.18 -7.67 -8.11
C LYS A 76 0.64 -7.63 -9.57
N ARG A 77 -0.15 -7.00 -10.46
CA ARG A 77 0.24 -6.82 -11.87
C ARG A 77 1.43 -5.87 -12.01
N TYR A 78 1.45 -4.78 -11.25
CA TYR A 78 2.61 -3.87 -11.24
C TYR A 78 3.86 -4.51 -10.64
N ASP A 79 3.73 -5.23 -9.53
CA ASP A 79 4.85 -5.95 -8.92
C ASP A 79 5.44 -6.99 -9.89
N GLN A 80 4.58 -7.63 -10.68
CA GLN A 80 5.01 -8.56 -11.72
C GLN A 80 5.71 -7.82 -12.87
N LEU A 81 5.12 -6.73 -13.36
CA LEU A 81 5.72 -5.90 -14.39
C LEU A 81 7.12 -5.42 -13.97
N ASP A 82 7.28 -4.95 -12.72
CA ASP A 82 8.57 -4.45 -12.20
C ASP A 82 9.63 -5.56 -12.19
N ARG A 83 9.25 -6.79 -11.81
CA ARG A 83 10.14 -7.97 -11.91
C ARG A 83 10.49 -8.34 -13.35
N GLU A 84 9.53 -8.30 -14.27
CA GLU A 84 9.77 -8.63 -15.68
C GLU A 84 10.67 -7.58 -16.35
N LEU A 85 10.46 -6.30 -16.06
CA LEU A 85 11.29 -5.20 -16.56
C LEU A 85 12.74 -5.26 -16.02
N ALA A 86 12.96 -5.86 -14.85
CA ALA A 86 14.30 -6.09 -14.31
C ALA A 86 15.10 -7.15 -15.07
N LEU A 87 14.42 -8.04 -15.80
CA LEU A 87 15.05 -9.14 -16.53
C LEU A 87 15.24 -8.86 -18.03
N VAL A 88 14.55 -7.85 -18.56
CA VAL A 88 14.52 -7.55 -19.99
C VAL A 88 15.32 -6.28 -20.28
N SER A 89 16.30 -6.37 -21.18
CA SER A 89 17.08 -5.23 -21.65
C SER A 89 16.54 -4.59 -22.93
N ASP A 90 15.77 -5.34 -23.73
CA ASP A 90 15.21 -4.85 -24.98
C ASP A 90 14.04 -3.87 -24.76
N LYS A 91 14.17 -2.66 -25.32
CA LYS A 91 13.16 -1.60 -25.18
C LYS A 91 11.81 -1.97 -25.81
N LYS A 92 11.82 -2.74 -26.90
CA LYS A 92 10.58 -3.13 -27.59
C LYS A 92 9.79 -4.13 -26.76
N GLU A 93 10.48 -5.10 -26.18
CA GLU A 93 9.89 -6.07 -25.25
C GLU A 93 9.39 -5.41 -23.96
N GLN A 94 10.18 -4.52 -23.34
CA GLN A 94 9.74 -3.73 -22.18
C GLN A 94 8.43 -2.97 -22.46
N LYS A 95 8.31 -2.32 -23.62
CA LYS A 95 7.08 -1.63 -24.02
C LYS A 95 5.88 -2.57 -24.11
N LYS A 96 6.08 -3.78 -24.68
CA LYS A 96 5.03 -4.79 -24.79
C LYS A 96 4.55 -5.27 -23.42
N LEU A 97 5.45 -5.46 -22.46
CA LEU A 97 5.09 -5.83 -21.08
C LEU A 97 4.24 -4.75 -20.41
N ILE A 98 4.64 -3.49 -20.56
CA ILE A 98 3.90 -2.33 -20.03
C ILE A 98 2.50 -2.26 -20.62
N GLU A 99 2.38 -2.35 -21.95
CA GLU A 99 1.08 -2.32 -22.64
C GLU A 99 0.18 -3.49 -22.22
N THR A 100 0.76 -4.68 -22.02
CA THR A 100 0.03 -5.86 -21.53
C THR A 100 -0.54 -5.61 -20.13
N CYS A 101 0.30 -5.14 -19.20
CA CYS A 101 -0.12 -4.81 -17.85
C CYS A 101 -1.20 -3.70 -17.84
N GLU A 102 -1.00 -2.65 -18.66
CA GLU A 102 -1.96 -1.56 -18.78
C GLU A 102 -3.32 -2.06 -19.25
N ASN A 103 -3.36 -2.91 -20.27
CA ASN A 103 -4.59 -3.47 -20.83
C ASN A 103 -5.33 -4.36 -19.82
N GLU A 104 -4.61 -5.16 -19.04
CA GLU A 104 -5.22 -6.00 -18.00
C GLU A 104 -5.86 -5.16 -16.89
N VAL A 105 -5.17 -4.12 -16.42
CA VAL A 105 -5.69 -3.22 -15.39
C VAL A 105 -6.89 -2.44 -15.92
N LYS A 106 -6.82 -1.91 -17.15
CA LYS A 106 -7.96 -1.22 -17.80
C LYS A 106 -9.15 -2.14 -17.99
N SER A 107 -8.94 -3.37 -18.43
CA SER A 107 -10.00 -4.36 -18.66
C SER A 107 -10.71 -4.71 -17.36
N MET A 108 -9.94 -5.03 -16.31
CA MET A 108 -10.47 -5.26 -14.98
C MET A 108 -11.27 -4.04 -14.51
N PHE A 109 -10.72 -2.84 -14.61
CA PHE A 109 -11.41 -1.63 -14.17
C PHE A 109 -12.73 -1.42 -14.91
N ASN A 110 -12.74 -1.49 -16.24
CA ASN A 110 -13.95 -1.31 -17.04
C ASN A 110 -15.06 -2.31 -16.71
N ARG A 111 -14.69 -3.55 -16.37
CA ARG A 111 -15.65 -4.59 -15.96
C ARG A 111 -16.28 -4.26 -14.62
N GLU A 112 -15.47 -3.85 -13.65
CA GLU A 112 -15.91 -3.72 -12.26
C GLU A 112 -16.53 -2.35 -11.98
N ILE A 113 -16.03 -1.29 -12.62
CA ILE A 113 -16.43 0.10 -12.34
C ILE A 113 -17.92 0.36 -12.59
N LYS A 114 -18.54 -0.34 -13.54
CA LYS A 114 -19.97 -0.25 -13.83
C LYS A 114 -20.85 -0.70 -12.66
N ASN A 115 -20.33 -1.57 -11.79
CA ASN A 115 -21.02 -2.13 -10.64
C ASN A 115 -20.67 -1.41 -9.32
N MET A 116 -19.98 -0.27 -9.40
CA MET A 116 -19.53 0.52 -8.26
C MET A 116 -20.34 1.80 -8.12
N SER A 117 -20.40 2.32 -6.89
CA SER A 117 -20.81 3.71 -6.69
C SER A 117 -19.71 4.68 -7.11
N ILE A 118 -20.09 5.94 -7.33
CA ILE A 118 -19.16 7.05 -7.60
C ILE A 118 -18.02 7.09 -6.57
N THR A 119 -18.36 6.99 -5.28
CA THR A 119 -17.39 7.02 -4.19
C THR A 119 -16.44 5.82 -4.23
N GLN A 120 -16.95 4.64 -4.54
CA GLN A 120 -16.12 3.43 -4.66
C GLN A 120 -15.16 3.57 -5.85
N GLY A 121 -15.63 4.02 -7.00
CA GLY A 121 -14.79 4.29 -8.17
C GLY A 121 -13.66 5.29 -7.87
N LYS A 122 -13.96 6.39 -7.16
CA LYS A 122 -12.94 7.35 -6.70
C LYS A 122 -11.90 6.69 -5.80
N ILE A 123 -12.33 5.91 -4.80
CA ILE A 123 -11.40 5.22 -3.89
C ILE A 123 -10.53 4.22 -4.68
N LEU A 124 -11.11 3.47 -5.61
CA LEU A 124 -10.35 2.52 -6.42
C LEU A 124 -9.24 3.21 -7.23
N ILE A 125 -9.56 4.33 -7.90
CA ILE A 125 -8.55 5.11 -8.64
C ILE A 125 -7.42 5.55 -7.71
N LYS A 126 -7.76 6.11 -6.54
CA LYS A 126 -6.77 6.54 -5.54
C LYS A 126 -5.86 5.40 -5.10
N LEU A 127 -6.42 4.22 -4.86
CA LEU A 127 -5.64 3.04 -4.46
C LEU A 127 -4.76 2.51 -5.59
N ILE A 128 -5.21 2.54 -6.85
CA ILE A 128 -4.37 2.13 -8.00
C ILE A 128 -3.22 3.13 -8.18
N ASP A 129 -3.50 4.43 -8.13
CA ASP A 129 -2.48 5.48 -8.25
C ASP A 129 -1.40 5.36 -7.16
N ARG A 130 -1.82 5.12 -5.91
CA ARG A 130 -0.91 4.84 -4.78
C ARG A 130 0.04 3.67 -5.07
N GLN A 131 -0.43 2.57 -5.64
CA GLN A 131 0.39 1.38 -5.89
C GLN A 131 1.36 1.57 -7.06
N THR A 132 1.00 2.36 -8.07
CA THR A 132 1.87 2.64 -9.23
C THR A 132 3.05 3.58 -8.92
N GLY A 133 3.06 4.24 -7.76
CA GLY A 133 4.02 5.30 -7.44
C GLY A 133 5.46 4.86 -7.14
N HIS A 134 5.78 3.57 -7.15
CA HIS A 134 7.03 3.02 -6.60
C HIS A 134 8.04 2.45 -7.62
N SER A 135 7.78 2.54 -8.93
CA SER A 135 8.70 1.96 -9.93
C SER A 135 9.85 2.90 -10.32
N SER A 136 11.04 2.32 -10.46
CA SER A 136 12.25 3.03 -10.94
C SER A 136 12.27 3.23 -12.46
N TYR A 137 11.44 2.53 -13.23
CA TYR A 137 11.43 2.58 -14.70
C TYR A 137 10.67 3.80 -15.25
N GLU A 138 11.29 4.55 -16.16
CA GLU A 138 10.67 5.74 -16.76
C GLU A 138 9.40 5.43 -17.54
N MET A 139 9.35 4.31 -18.26
CA MET A 139 8.17 3.94 -19.03
C MET A 139 6.96 3.60 -18.11
N VAL A 140 7.21 3.05 -16.92
CA VAL A 140 6.16 2.83 -15.91
C VAL A 140 5.66 4.17 -15.36
N LYS A 141 6.55 5.15 -15.18
CA LYS A 141 6.16 6.52 -14.77
C LYS A 141 5.27 7.20 -15.81
N GLN A 142 5.54 7.02 -17.11
CA GLN A 142 4.67 7.54 -18.18
C GLN A 142 3.32 6.83 -18.21
N MET A 143 3.32 5.49 -18.10
CA MET A 143 2.10 4.68 -18.02
C MET A 143 1.20 5.15 -16.87
N LYS A 144 1.75 5.47 -15.69
CA LYS A 144 1.00 5.98 -14.53
C LYS A 144 0.10 7.16 -14.89
N GLY A 145 0.64 8.14 -15.63
CA GLY A 145 -0.12 9.33 -16.02
C GLY A 145 -1.23 9.01 -17.01
N GLY A 146 -0.91 8.25 -18.07
CA GLY A 146 -1.88 7.86 -19.10
C GLY A 146 -2.99 6.96 -18.56
N LEU A 147 -2.64 5.99 -17.71
CA LEU A 147 -3.59 5.07 -17.10
C LEU A 147 -4.49 5.79 -16.10
N SER A 148 -3.95 6.60 -15.19
CA SER A 148 -4.78 7.36 -14.25
C SER A 148 -5.75 8.28 -14.96
N ALA A 149 -5.29 9.00 -16.00
CA ALA A 149 -6.14 9.83 -16.82
C ALA A 149 -7.27 9.03 -17.47
N PHE A 150 -6.97 7.84 -18.03
CA PHE A 150 -7.96 6.93 -18.57
C PHE A 150 -9.00 6.50 -17.52
N LEU A 151 -8.57 6.12 -16.31
CA LEU A 151 -9.48 5.68 -15.26
C LEU A 151 -10.40 6.82 -14.80
N TYR A 152 -9.86 8.03 -14.61
CA TYR A 152 -10.65 9.24 -14.29
C TYR A 152 -11.65 9.57 -15.40
N GLN A 153 -11.25 9.47 -16.67
CA GLN A 153 -12.15 9.67 -17.80
C GLN A 153 -13.26 8.61 -17.86
N GLY A 154 -12.92 7.33 -17.66
CA GLY A 154 -13.89 6.24 -17.63
C GLY A 154 -14.93 6.43 -16.53
N VAL A 155 -14.48 6.85 -15.35
CA VAL A 155 -15.35 7.22 -14.23
C VAL A 155 -16.20 8.43 -14.57
N ALA A 156 -15.64 9.50 -15.16
CA ALA A 156 -16.40 10.66 -15.62
C ALA A 156 -17.48 10.33 -16.63
N LYS A 157 -17.21 9.40 -17.54
CA LYS A 157 -18.17 8.95 -18.54
C LYS A 157 -19.35 8.18 -17.93
N ILE A 158 -19.11 7.39 -16.89
CA ILE A 158 -20.14 6.55 -16.26
C ILE A 158 -20.94 7.34 -15.21
N PHE A 159 -20.31 8.30 -14.54
CA PHE A 159 -20.85 8.94 -13.33
C PHE A 159 -21.03 10.47 -13.43
N GLY A 160 -20.69 11.12 -14.55
CA GLY A 160 -20.88 12.57 -14.78
C GLY A 160 -19.66 13.43 -14.42
N HIS A 161 -19.74 14.76 -14.49
CA HIS A 161 -18.54 15.63 -14.45
C HIS A 161 -17.88 15.87 -13.07
N ASN A 162 -18.47 15.46 -11.94
CA ASN A 162 -18.00 15.83 -10.58
C ASN A 162 -16.99 14.85 -9.93
N LEU A 163 -15.98 14.41 -10.69
CA LEU A 163 -15.11 13.29 -10.27
C LEU A 163 -13.64 13.61 -10.01
N LYS A 164 -13.19 14.85 -10.24
CA LYS A 164 -11.83 15.22 -9.87
C LYS A 164 -11.69 15.26 -8.34
N SER A 165 -11.12 14.20 -7.77
CA SER A 165 -10.48 14.24 -6.45
C SER A 165 -9.24 13.35 -6.54
N THR A 166 -8.06 13.96 -6.56
CA THR A 166 -6.78 13.26 -6.50
C THR A 166 -6.61 12.57 -5.14
N TYR A 167 -5.72 11.58 -5.04
CA TYR A 167 -5.33 11.04 -3.72
C TYR A 167 -4.56 12.10 -2.95
N GLU A 168 -4.96 12.35 -1.70
CA GLU A 168 -4.29 13.28 -0.80
C GLU A 168 -4.04 12.58 0.54
N PRO A 169 -2.77 12.32 0.92
CA PRO A 169 -2.45 11.55 2.13
C PRO A 169 -3.06 12.11 3.43
N ARG A 170 -3.31 13.42 3.50
CA ARG A 170 -3.93 14.09 4.66
C ARG A 170 -5.44 13.87 4.71
N GLU A 171 -6.11 13.79 3.57
CA GLU A 171 -7.55 13.56 3.48
C GLU A 171 -7.89 12.06 3.48
N ASP A 172 -7.03 11.25 2.86
CA ASP A 172 -7.22 9.81 2.66
C ASP A 172 -6.57 8.96 3.77
N PHE A 173 -6.09 9.58 4.86
CA PHE A 173 -5.45 8.87 5.98
C PHE A 173 -6.36 7.77 6.57
N GLU A 174 -7.68 7.99 6.55
CA GLU A 174 -8.65 7.00 7.01
C GLU A 174 -8.69 5.77 6.12
N ILE A 175 -8.52 5.94 4.80
CA ILE A 175 -8.45 4.83 3.86
C ILE A 175 -7.23 3.96 4.20
N GLU A 176 -6.08 4.57 4.44
CA GLU A 176 -4.86 3.84 4.85
C GLU A 176 -5.05 3.13 6.20
N ASN A 177 -5.67 3.79 7.18
CA ASN A 177 -5.95 3.17 8.48
C ASN A 177 -6.85 1.95 8.34
N ILE A 178 -7.92 2.04 7.54
CA ILE A 178 -8.82 0.92 7.26
C ILE A 178 -8.06 -0.24 6.61
N ILE A 179 -7.19 0.04 5.63
CA ILE A 179 -6.39 -1.00 4.97
C ILE A 179 -5.43 -1.66 5.96
N ARG A 180 -4.75 -0.87 6.81
CA ARG A 180 -3.85 -1.38 7.84
C ARG A 180 -4.59 -2.22 8.87
N GLU A 181 -5.77 -1.79 9.31
CA GLU A 181 -6.65 -2.56 10.22
C GLU A 181 -7.01 -3.91 9.58
N PHE A 182 -7.47 -3.89 8.33
CA PHE A 182 -7.82 -5.11 7.60
C PHE A 182 -6.64 -6.08 7.44
N GLN A 183 -5.46 -5.57 7.13
CA GLN A 183 -4.25 -6.37 7.00
C GLN A 183 -3.80 -6.96 8.34
N LYS A 184 -3.99 -6.25 9.46
CA LYS A 184 -3.73 -6.77 10.80
C LYS A 184 -4.67 -7.93 11.12
N THR A 185 -5.98 -7.76 10.94
CA THR A 185 -6.97 -8.83 11.18
C THR A 185 -6.67 -10.07 10.36
N ARG A 186 -6.19 -9.92 9.12
CA ARG A 186 -5.83 -11.07 8.26
C ARG A 186 -4.52 -11.77 8.66
N ARG A 187 -3.60 -11.08 9.35
CA ARG A 187 -2.31 -11.64 9.78
C ARG A 187 -2.35 -12.23 11.19
N ASP A 188 -3.48 -12.15 11.89
CA ASP A 188 -3.65 -12.68 13.24
C ASP A 188 -3.97 -14.20 13.19
N PRO A 189 -3.11 -15.08 13.75
CA PRO A 189 -3.31 -16.53 13.70
C PRO A 189 -4.56 -17.03 14.44
N GLN A 190 -5.20 -16.23 15.31
CA GLN A 190 -6.32 -16.68 16.14
C GLN A 190 -7.66 -16.87 15.40
N TYR A 191 -7.70 -16.62 14.09
CA TYR A 191 -8.86 -16.86 13.22
C TYR A 191 -8.55 -17.82 12.06
N PHE A 192 -7.51 -18.65 12.24
CA PHE A 192 -7.19 -19.80 11.39
C PHE A 192 -7.26 -21.09 12.21
#